data_AF-A0A0R0GP45-F1
#
_entry.id   AF-A0A0R0GP45-F1
#
_cell.length_a   1.000
_cell.length_b   1.000
_cell.length_c   1.000
_cell.angle_alpha   90.00
_cell.angle_beta   90.00
_cell.angle_gamma   90.00
#
_symmetry.space_group_name_H-M   'P 1'
#
loop_
_entity.id
_entity.type
_entity.pdbx_description
1 polymer ?
#
loop_
_entity_poly.entity_id
_entity_poly.type
_entity_poly.pdbx_seq_one_letter_code
_entity_poly.pdbx_strand_id
1 'polypeptide(L)' 'MTEIWDFQERLTPKISNNNKKAKKTSNYYVIDGGDLYRRGFTTPLLKCLTQDLSEYVMNEMHRGIYGMHLGS' A
#
# COMPACT_ATOMS: atom_id res chain seq x y z
N MET A 1 -6.21 19.92 5.30
CA MET A 1 -7.07 18.94 6.00
C MET A 1 -8.11 18.28 5.06
N THR A 2 -8.13 18.62 3.76
CA THR A 2 -9.15 18.17 2.78
C THR A 2 -8.70 17.05 1.84
N GLU A 3 -7.39 16.89 1.59
CA GLU A 3 -6.84 15.90 0.63
C GLU A 3 -7.27 14.44 0.86
N ILE A 4 -7.44 14.05 2.13
CA ILE A 4 -7.78 12.66 2.49
C ILE A 4 -9.21 12.30 2.06
N TRP A 5 -10.15 13.24 2.26
CA TRP A 5 -11.55 13.02 1.93
C TRP A 5 -11.74 12.97 0.41
N ASP A 6 -11.07 13.86 -0.33
CA ASP A 6 -11.14 13.93 -1.78
C ASP A 6 -10.64 12.62 -2.46
N PHE A 7 -9.61 11.99 -1.88
CA PHE A 7 -9.13 10.69 -2.38
C PHE A 7 -10.05 9.53 -2.00
N GLN A 8 -10.61 9.52 -0.79
CA GLN A 8 -11.60 8.53 -0.40
C GLN A 8 -12.82 8.58 -1.33
N GLU A 9 -13.30 9.78 -1.67
CA GLU A 9 -14.39 9.95 -2.64
C GLU A 9 -14.02 9.39 -4.03
N ARG A 10 -12.79 9.56 -4.50
CA ARG A 10 -12.36 9.03 -5.80
C ARG A 10 -12.41 7.50 -5.89
N LEU A 11 -12.21 6.78 -4.78
CA LEU A 11 -12.32 5.31 -4.74
C LEU A 11 -13.77 4.81 -4.55
N THR A 12 -14.70 5.68 -4.16
CA THR A 12 -16.05 5.28 -3.74
C THR A 12 -17.07 4.88 -4.82
N PRO A 13 -16.96 5.15 -6.15
CA PRO A 13 -18.10 4.91 -7.03
C PRO A 13 -18.32 3.43 -7.38
N LYS A 14 -17.53 2.50 -6.83
CA LYS A 14 -17.71 1.06 -7.03
C LYS A 14 -18.00 0.37 -5.70
N ILE A 15 -19.28 0.03 -5.53
CA ILE A 15 -19.84 -1.13 -4.81
C ILE A 15 -20.71 -0.75 -3.62
N SER A 16 -22.02 -0.68 -3.91
CA SER A 16 -23.15 -0.32 -3.04
C SER A 16 -23.39 -1.24 -1.83
N ASN A 17 -22.68 -2.36 -1.68
CA ASN A 17 -22.63 -3.17 -0.44
C ASN A 17 -21.24 -3.20 0.22
N ASN A 18 -20.21 -2.70 -0.46
CA ASN A 18 -18.86 -2.65 0.06
C ASN A 18 -18.62 -1.42 0.91
N ASN A 19 -19.50 -0.42 0.96
CA ASN A 19 -19.26 0.80 1.74
C ASN A 19 -18.89 0.52 3.21
N LYS A 20 -19.53 -0.48 3.85
CA LYS A 20 -19.14 -0.90 5.21
C LYS A 20 -17.76 -1.55 5.26
N LYS A 21 -17.43 -2.41 4.28
CA LYS A 21 -16.13 -3.07 4.17
C LYS A 21 -15.03 -2.06 3.86
N ALA A 22 -15.24 -1.19 2.88
CA ALA A 22 -14.36 -0.10 2.46
C ALA A 22 -14.05 0.84 3.63
N LYS A 23 -15.06 1.24 4.40
CA LYS A 23 -14.88 2.06 5.61
C LYS A 23 -14.11 1.33 6.70
N LYS A 24 -14.33 0.02 6.87
CA LYS A 24 -13.54 -0.79 7.82
C LYS A 24 -12.10 -0.94 7.34
N THR A 25 -11.86 -1.12 6.05
CA THR A 25 -10.52 -1.28 5.48
C THR A 25 -9.75 0.03 5.41
N SER A 26 -10.42 1.18 5.21
CA SER A 26 -9.76 2.49 5.14
C SER A 26 -9.04 2.85 6.43
N ASN A 27 -9.53 2.38 7.59
CA ASN A 27 -8.88 2.58 8.89
C ASN A 27 -7.49 1.91 9.00
N TYR A 28 -7.15 1.01 8.08
CA TYR A 28 -5.85 0.37 7.97
C TYR A 28 -4.91 1.08 7.00
N TYR A 29 -5.30 2.20 6.39
CA TYR A 29 -4.45 2.94 5.48
C TYR A 29 -4.32 4.40 5.91
N VAL A 30 -3.13 4.98 5.68
CA VAL A 30 -2.79 6.36 5.99
C VAL A 30 -2.06 6.95 4.80
N ILE A 31 -2.31 8.22 4.48
CA ILE A 31 -1.56 8.95 3.46
C ILE A 31 -0.61 9.90 4.19
N ASP A 32 0.67 9.85 3.85
CA ASP A 32 1.70 10.76 4.37
C ASP A 32 2.66 11.14 3.24
N GLY A 33 2.97 12.43 3.11
CA GLY A 33 3.83 12.94 2.05
C GLY A 33 3.39 12.64 0.60
N GLY A 34 2.11 12.28 0.38
CA GLY A 34 1.59 11.86 -0.93
C GLY A 34 1.68 10.35 -1.20
N ASP A 35 2.27 9.58 -0.29
CA ASP A 35 2.36 8.12 -0.37
C ASP A 35 1.28 7.45 0.48
N LEU A 36 0.78 6.30 0.02
CA LEU A 36 -0.16 5.46 0.77
C LEU A 36 0.60 4.43 1.59
N TYR A 37 0.27 4.33 2.87
CA TYR A 37 0.83 3.36 3.81
C TYR A 37 -0.26 2.48 4.40
N ARG A 38 0.04 1.20 4.60
CA ARG A 38 -0.79 0.26 5.34
C ARG A 38 -0.32 0.18 6.79
N ARG A 39 -1.24 0.44 7.71
CA ARG A 39 -1.08 0.33 9.16
C ARG A 39 -1.52 -1.05 9.64
N GLY A 40 -0.57 -1.84 10.14
CA GLY A 40 -0.87 -3.03 10.93
C GLY A 40 -1.08 -2.70 12.40
N PHE A 41 -1.51 -3.68 13.19
CA PHE A 41 -1.72 -3.51 14.63
C PHE A 41 -0.40 -3.51 15.41
N THR A 42 0.50 -4.43 15.07
CA THR A 42 1.82 -4.60 15.70
C THR A 42 2.98 -4.47 14.71
N THR A 43 2.69 -4.22 13.44
CA THR A 43 3.70 -4.09 12.39
C THR A 43 3.97 -2.62 12.10
N PRO A 44 5.19 -2.27 11.68
CA PRO A 44 5.47 -0.92 11.18
C PRO A 44 4.58 -0.57 9.97
N LEU A 45 4.52 0.72 9.64
CA LEU A 45 3.84 1.19 8.44
C LEU A 45 4.51 0.60 7.20
N LEU A 46 3.72 -0.06 6.35
CA LEU A 46 4.20 -0.63 5.09
C LEU A 46 3.79 0.28 3.94
N LYS A 47 4.76 0.77 3.18
CA LYS A 47 4.49 1.59 1.99
C LYS A 47 3.76 0.75 0.93
N CYS A 48 2.66 1.25 0.41
CA CYS A 48 1.99 0.67 -0.75
C CYS A 48 2.75 1.11 -2.01
N LEU A 49 3.07 0.13 -2.86
CA LEU A 49 3.80 0.37 -4.10
C LEU A 49 2.85 0.20 -5.28
N THR A 50 3.11 0.94 -6.36
CA THR A 50 2.52 0.64 -7.66
C THR A 50 3.08 -0.68 -8.19
N GLN A 51 2.43 -1.24 -9.20
CA GLN A 51 2.90 -2.48 -9.83
C GLN A 51 4.35 -2.34 -10.31
N ASP A 52 4.65 -1.29 -11.07
CA ASP A 52 6.00 -1.04 -11.60
C ASP A 52 7.06 -0.92 -10.50
N LEU A 53 6.75 -0.18 -9.43
CA LEU A 53 7.67 -0.02 -8.30
C LEU A 53 7.84 -1.32 -7.51
N SER A 54 6.78 -2.14 -7.41
CA SER A 54 6.87 -3.45 -6.77
C SER A 54 7.78 -4.40 -7.57
N GLU A 55 7.69 -4.39 -8.90
CA GLU A 55 8.56 -5.17 -9.78
C GLU A 55 10.01 -4.71 -9.66
N TYR A 56 10.23 -3.39 -9.62
CA TYR A 56 11.55 -2.81 -9.37
C TYR A 56 12.14 -3.24 -8.03
N VAL A 57 11.41 -3.05 -6.93
CA VAL A 57 11.87 -3.41 -5.58
C VAL A 57 12.17 -4.90 -5.49
N MET A 58 11.30 -5.77 -6.03
CA MET A 58 11.53 -7.21 -6.03
C MET A 58 12.77 -7.60 -6.83
N ASN A 59 12.98 -6.98 -7.99
CA ASN A 59 14.17 -7.22 -8.82
C ASN A 59 15.45 -6.71 -8.14
N GLU A 60 15.42 -5.54 -7.52
CA GLU A 60 16.55 -5.00 -6.76
C GLU A 60 16.88 -5.86 -5.53
N MET A 61 15.87 -6.27 -4.75
CA MET A 61 16.05 -7.19 -3.63
C MET A 61 16.65 -8.52 -4.08
N HIS A 62 16.17 -9.05 -5.20
CA HIS A 62 16.65 -10.31 -5.76
C HIS A 62 18.05 -10.19 -6.37
N ARG A 63 18.42 -9.06 -6.99
CA ARG A 63 19.76 -8.83 -7.56
C ARG A 63 20.80 -8.42 -6.52
N GLY A 64 20.36 -7.76 -5.46
CA GLY A 64 21.22 -7.22 -4.41
C GLY A 64 21.68 -8.29 -3.43
N ILE A 65 21.32 -8.11 -2.15
CA ILE A 65 21.77 -8.95 -1.02
C ILE A 65 21.51 -10.45 -1.27
N TYR A 66 20.41 -10.77 -1.96
CA TYR A 66 20.02 -12.13 -2.30
C TYR A 66 20.46 -12.57 -3.70
N GLY A 67 21.04 -11.68 -4.51
CA GLY A 67 21.54 -12.01 -5.85
C GLY A 67 22.71 -12.97 -5.82
N MET A 68 23.40 -13.03 -4.69
CA MET A 68 24.45 -14.00 -4.40
C MET A 68 23.95 -15.12 -3.50
N HIS A 69 22.73 -15.60 -3.72
CA HIS A 69 22.41 -16.99 -3.40
C HIS A 69 23.19 -17.90 -4.35
N LEU A 70 24.49 -18.05 -4.09
CA LEU A 70 25.23 -19.23 -4.49
C LEU A 70 24.44 -20.41 -3.95
N GLY A 71 23.76 -21.14 -4.83
CA GLY A 71 22.94 -22.28 -4.47
C GLY A 71 23.72 -23.17 -3.52
N SER A 72 23.23 -23.25 -2.28
CA SER A 72 23.56 -24.35 -1.37
C SER A 72 22.49 -25.41 -1.50
#